data_AF-A0A7I8IPY5-F1
#
_entry.id   AF-A0A7I8IPY5-F1
#
_cell.length_a   1.000
_cell.length_b   1.000
_cell.length_c   1.000
_cell.angle_alpha   90.00
_cell.angle_beta   90.00
_cell.angle_gamma   90.00
#
_symmetry.space_group_name_H-M   'P 1'
#
loop_
_entity.id
_entity.type
_entity.pdbx_description
1 polymer ?
#
loop_
_entity_poly.entity_id
_entity_poly.type
_entity_poly.pdbx_seq_one_letter_code
_entity_poly.pdbx_strand_id
1 'polypeptide(L)'
;MASVAGALRRWALRRARSGATRSNLPWSFLSTSTTGAGNDAVSEQIGQGASGGEKAKTSAGSIPPPIRVSLTDSAGRGVFASRAIGAGDLIHTASQPVVAHPLPSLLSKVCYYCLRRSSGDTAVLSDSSCSSSRYFCSDECKEKSKGFLEIESTSSWSAYDTHCKERGLKYPFLVKRLACMVVAGTVSADTLDILQPASLHPDMLPEMEAEYELLKLAFVEADLEEALISFLTKQWFLGVMARIRINAFRVETVGGSYEDLLDLASSSVVADSAVGNAVYILPSFYNHDCDPNAHILWIDNMDAKLKALRDIEPGEELRICYIDASMDREARQSLLYHGFGFQCRCSRCLSGD
;
A
#
# COMPACT_ATOMS: atom_id res chain seq x y z
N MET A 1 -28.69 -4.28 16.96
CA MET A 1 -27.63 -5.28 17.19
C MET A 1 -27.87 -6.50 16.32
N ALA A 2 -27.12 -6.64 15.21
CA ALA A 2 -27.00 -7.89 14.47
C ALA A 2 -25.60 -7.92 13.85
N SER A 3 -24.77 -8.86 14.29
CA SER A 3 -23.33 -8.93 13.98
C SER A 3 -23.03 -9.61 12.62
N VAL A 4 -21.75 -9.55 12.24
CA VAL A 4 -21.05 -10.13 11.08
C VAL A 4 -21.47 -11.57 10.69
N ALA A 5 -22.12 -12.32 11.60
CA ALA A 5 -22.76 -13.61 11.29
C ALA A 5 -23.92 -13.54 10.26
N GLY A 6 -24.47 -12.35 9.98
CA GLY A 6 -25.58 -12.16 9.04
C GLY A 6 -25.21 -12.30 7.56
N ALA A 7 -23.96 -12.03 7.17
CA ALA A 7 -23.53 -12.07 5.77
C ALA A 7 -23.37 -13.51 5.24
N LEU A 8 -22.85 -14.42 6.07
CA LEU A 8 -22.65 -15.83 5.71
C LEU A 8 -23.96 -16.62 5.57
N ARG A 9 -25.02 -16.26 6.31
CA ARG A 9 -26.35 -16.93 6.19
C ARG A 9 -27.15 -16.55 4.95
N ARG A 10 -26.90 -15.37 4.36
CA ARG A 10 -27.66 -14.88 3.19
C ARG A 10 -27.07 -15.35 1.86
N TRP A 11 -25.78 -15.69 1.83
CA TRP A 11 -25.07 -16.21 0.66
C TRP A 11 -25.55 -17.61 0.25
N ALA A 12 -25.96 -18.46 1.20
CA ALA A 12 -26.45 -19.82 0.92
C ALA A 12 -27.83 -19.87 0.22
N LEU A 13 -28.58 -18.76 0.15
CA LEU A 13 -29.98 -18.76 -0.31
C LEU A 13 -30.23 -18.11 -1.67
N ARG A 14 -29.22 -17.59 -2.37
CA ARG A 14 -29.44 -16.80 -3.62
C ARG A 14 -28.79 -17.36 -4.89
N ARG A 15 -28.16 -18.53 -4.83
CA ARG A 15 -27.50 -19.19 -5.98
C ARG A 15 -28.44 -19.93 -6.95
N ALA A 16 -29.71 -19.53 -7.02
CA ALA A 16 -30.71 -20.09 -7.92
C ALA A 16 -31.35 -18.97 -8.75
N ARG A 17 -30.64 -18.45 -9.77
CA ARG A 17 -31.20 -17.97 -11.06
C ARG A 17 -30.15 -17.23 -11.89
N SER A 18 -29.98 -17.73 -13.13
CA SER A 18 -29.59 -17.05 -14.39
C SER A 18 -28.25 -16.30 -14.44
N GLY A 19 -27.29 -16.55 -15.35
CA GLY A 19 -27.30 -17.30 -16.60
C GLY A 19 -27.01 -16.38 -17.80
N ALA A 20 -25.83 -16.55 -18.42
CA ALA A 20 -25.43 -16.17 -19.79
C ALA A 20 -25.17 -14.67 -20.12
N THR A 21 -24.35 -14.20 -21.07
CA THR A 21 -23.20 -14.64 -21.92
C THR A 21 -22.77 -13.39 -22.73
N ARG A 22 -21.51 -12.91 -22.64
CA ARG A 22 -20.41 -12.91 -23.65
C ARG A 22 -20.53 -12.05 -24.94
N SER A 23 -19.52 -11.17 -25.17
CA SER A 23 -18.79 -10.87 -26.46
C SER A 23 -18.00 -9.55 -26.31
N ASN A 24 -16.68 -9.52 -26.05
CA ASN A 24 -15.49 -9.67 -26.92
C ASN A 24 -15.40 -8.77 -28.16
N LEU A 25 -14.38 -7.89 -28.21
CA LEU A 25 -13.35 -7.77 -29.28
C LEU A 25 -12.11 -6.98 -28.75
N PRO A 26 -10.88 -7.23 -29.26
CA PRO A 26 -9.62 -7.03 -28.51
C PRO A 26 -8.69 -5.94 -29.06
N TRP A 27 -7.78 -5.43 -28.23
CA TRP A 27 -6.54 -4.76 -28.66
C TRP A 27 -5.31 -5.31 -27.92
N SER A 28 -4.45 -5.99 -28.68
CA SER A 28 -3.01 -6.17 -28.48
C SER A 28 -2.29 -4.92 -29.03
N PHE A 29 -1.17 -4.41 -28.52
CA PHE A 29 0.12 -5.06 -28.28
C PHE A 29 0.97 -4.21 -27.33
N LEU A 30 1.65 -4.86 -26.39
CA LEU A 30 2.99 -4.50 -25.90
C LEU A 30 3.85 -5.75 -26.12
N SER A 31 4.61 -5.78 -27.22
CA SER A 31 5.81 -6.62 -27.33
C SER A 31 6.58 -6.26 -28.59
N THR A 32 7.65 -5.48 -28.45
CA THR A 32 8.72 -5.44 -29.44
C THR A 32 9.74 -6.53 -29.06
N SER A 33 9.75 -7.61 -29.83
CA SER A 33 10.92 -8.48 -29.95
C SER A 33 11.18 -8.72 -31.42
N THR A 34 12.29 -8.16 -31.89
CA THR A 34 12.86 -8.28 -33.22
C THR A 34 13.10 -9.74 -33.59
N THR A 35 12.67 -10.13 -34.79
CA THR A 35 13.16 -11.31 -35.51
C THR A 35 13.72 -10.86 -36.84
N GLY A 36 14.88 -11.41 -37.21
CA GLY A 36 15.49 -11.28 -38.52
C GLY A 36 16.32 -12.53 -38.77
N ALA A 37 15.85 -13.37 -39.68
CA ALA A 37 16.51 -14.58 -40.15
C ALA A 37 17.50 -14.27 -41.29
N GLY A 38 18.54 -15.09 -41.42
CA GLY A 38 19.43 -15.13 -42.58
C GLY A 38 20.27 -16.40 -42.57
N ASN A 39 20.12 -17.21 -43.63
CA ASN A 39 20.77 -18.51 -43.86
C ASN A 39 22.30 -18.42 -43.98
N ASP A 40 23.00 -19.50 -43.64
CA ASP A 40 23.97 -20.17 -44.53
C ASP A 40 24.40 -21.54 -43.97
N ALA A 41 24.59 -22.49 -44.88
CA ALA A 41 24.89 -23.89 -44.63
C ALA A 41 26.38 -24.18 -44.81
N VAL A 42 27.02 -24.95 -43.91
CA VAL A 42 28.12 -25.91 -44.21
C VAL A 42 28.14 -27.00 -43.12
N SER A 43 28.34 -28.24 -43.55
CA SER A 43 28.46 -29.47 -42.76
C SER A 43 29.86 -29.68 -42.17
N GLU A 44 30.00 -30.33 -41.01
CA GLU A 44 30.96 -31.43 -40.73
C GLU A 44 30.94 -31.92 -39.26
N GLN A 45 30.39 -33.13 -39.09
CA GLN A 45 30.91 -34.32 -38.40
C GLN A 45 31.94 -34.28 -37.23
N ILE A 46 31.64 -35.15 -36.24
CA ILE A 46 32.49 -35.90 -35.27
C ILE A 46 32.75 -35.29 -33.89
N GLY A 47 32.41 -36.06 -32.84
CA GLY A 47 33.02 -35.95 -31.52
C GLY A 47 32.16 -36.47 -30.36
N GLN A 48 32.18 -37.78 -30.13
CA GLN A 48 31.69 -38.39 -28.88
C GLN A 48 32.53 -37.92 -27.68
N GLY A 49 31.89 -37.56 -26.58
CA GLY A 49 32.55 -37.23 -25.32
C GLY A 49 31.56 -37.25 -24.17
N ALA A 50 31.47 -38.38 -23.48
CA ALA A 50 30.74 -38.50 -22.23
C ALA A 50 31.52 -37.84 -21.10
N SER A 51 30.90 -36.90 -20.40
CA SER A 51 31.32 -36.53 -19.04
C SER A 51 30.12 -35.99 -18.27
N GLY A 52 29.83 -36.61 -17.13
CA GLY A 52 28.79 -36.20 -16.21
C GLY A 52 28.99 -34.76 -15.75
N GLY A 53 27.95 -33.96 -15.93
CA GLY A 53 27.81 -32.64 -15.34
C GLY A 53 26.61 -32.65 -14.42
N GLU A 54 26.84 -32.32 -13.15
CA GLU A 54 25.83 -32.09 -12.12
C GLU A 54 24.65 -31.31 -12.68
N LYS A 55 23.43 -31.82 -12.45
CA LYS A 55 22.21 -31.06 -12.66
C LYS A 55 22.25 -29.84 -11.74
N ALA A 56 22.70 -28.71 -12.28
CA ALA A 56 22.45 -27.41 -11.71
C ALA A 56 20.93 -27.31 -11.47
N LYS A 57 20.53 -27.30 -10.19
CA LYS A 57 19.18 -26.91 -9.78
C LYS A 57 18.99 -25.48 -10.25
N THR A 58 18.44 -25.30 -11.44
CA THR A 58 17.86 -24.04 -11.87
C THR A 58 16.86 -23.62 -10.81
N SER A 59 17.16 -22.54 -10.08
CA SER A 59 16.20 -21.89 -9.20
C SER A 59 14.91 -21.72 -9.99
N ALA A 60 13.84 -22.38 -9.54
CA ALA A 60 12.53 -22.23 -10.14
C ALA A 60 12.21 -20.73 -10.14
N GLY A 61 12.25 -20.12 -11.32
CA GLY A 61 11.87 -18.71 -11.48
C GLY A 61 10.47 -18.58 -10.91
N SER A 62 10.33 -17.79 -9.85
CA SER A 62 9.03 -17.57 -9.23
C SER A 62 8.10 -17.06 -10.33
N ILE A 63 7.00 -17.78 -10.54
CA ILE A 63 6.00 -17.37 -11.53
C ILE A 63 5.53 -15.98 -11.08
N PRO A 64 5.49 -14.97 -11.97
CA PRO A 64 5.06 -13.64 -11.59
C PRO A 64 3.64 -13.69 -10.98
N PRO A 65 3.31 -12.73 -10.10
CA PRO A 65 1.96 -12.60 -9.57
C PRO A 65 0.89 -12.68 -10.67
N PRO A 66 -0.27 -13.31 -10.43
CA PRO A 66 -1.31 -13.53 -11.43
C PRO A 66 -2.11 -12.26 -11.75
N ILE A 67 -1.43 -11.12 -11.90
CA ILE A 67 -2.04 -9.80 -12.09
C ILE A 67 -1.36 -9.02 -13.20
N ARG A 68 -2.09 -8.04 -13.74
CA ARG A 68 -1.58 -7.01 -14.66
C ARG A 68 -2.28 -5.69 -14.38
N VAL A 69 -1.60 -4.57 -14.58
CA VAL A 69 -2.21 -3.23 -14.51
C VAL A 69 -2.68 -2.84 -15.90
N SER A 70 -3.90 -2.32 -16.02
CA SER A 70 -4.46 -1.80 -17.27
C SER A 70 -5.35 -0.57 -16.99
N LEU A 71 -5.74 0.14 -18.03
CA LEU A 71 -6.78 1.17 -17.93
C LEU A 71 -8.16 0.52 -17.84
N THR A 72 -9.04 1.18 -17.11
CA THR A 72 -10.49 0.94 -17.03
C THR A 72 -11.20 2.00 -17.86
N ASP A 73 -12.46 1.76 -18.21
CA ASP A 73 -13.24 2.71 -19.00
C ASP A 73 -13.62 4.00 -18.23
N SER A 74 -13.58 3.98 -16.89
CA SER A 74 -14.15 5.07 -16.07
C SER A 74 -13.44 5.37 -14.74
N ALA A 75 -12.50 4.54 -14.29
CA ALA A 75 -11.83 4.67 -12.99
C ALA A 75 -10.30 4.84 -13.13
N GLY A 76 -9.81 5.21 -14.31
CA GLY A 76 -8.37 5.32 -14.56
C GLY A 76 -7.71 3.94 -14.60
N ARG A 77 -6.61 3.74 -13.86
CA ARG A 77 -5.92 2.44 -13.80
C ARG A 77 -6.70 1.46 -12.92
N GLY A 78 -6.58 0.18 -13.23
CA GLY A 78 -7.08 -0.94 -12.44
C GLY A 78 -6.12 -2.13 -12.51
N VAL A 79 -6.30 -3.07 -11.60
CA VAL A 79 -5.50 -4.31 -11.57
C VAL A 79 -6.41 -5.47 -11.97
N PHE A 80 -5.96 -6.31 -12.89
CA PHE A 80 -6.75 -7.38 -13.48
C PHE A 80 -6.05 -8.72 -13.33
N ALA A 81 -6.82 -9.79 -13.16
CA ALA A 81 -6.29 -11.14 -13.08
C ALA A 81 -5.71 -11.55 -14.44
N SER A 82 -4.47 -12.04 -14.48
CA SER A 82 -3.84 -12.53 -15.71
C SER A 82 -4.14 -14.01 -15.96
N ARG A 83 -4.61 -14.72 -14.94
CA ARG A 83 -5.05 -16.13 -14.94
C ARG A 83 -6.07 -16.34 -13.83
N ALA A 84 -6.70 -17.51 -13.78
CA ALA A 84 -7.62 -17.86 -12.71
C ALA A 84 -6.91 -17.86 -11.35
N ILE A 85 -7.60 -17.37 -10.32
CA ILE A 85 -7.12 -17.30 -8.94
C ILE A 85 -8.18 -17.95 -8.06
N GLY A 86 -7.80 -18.89 -7.19
CA GLY A 86 -8.73 -19.58 -6.30
C GLY A 86 -9.09 -18.75 -5.07
N ALA A 87 -10.27 -19.00 -4.51
CA ALA A 87 -10.67 -18.42 -3.25
C ALA A 87 -9.64 -18.68 -2.13
N GLY A 88 -9.22 -17.63 -1.42
CA GLY A 88 -8.25 -17.70 -0.34
C GLY A 88 -6.78 -17.63 -0.78
N ASP A 89 -6.49 -17.71 -2.09
CA ASP A 89 -5.13 -17.66 -2.61
C ASP A 89 -4.44 -16.32 -2.30
N LEU A 90 -3.15 -16.39 -1.97
CA LEU A 90 -2.27 -15.22 -1.91
C LEU A 90 -1.92 -14.77 -3.32
N ILE A 91 -2.39 -13.59 -3.69
CA ILE A 91 -2.18 -13.01 -5.02
C ILE A 91 -0.78 -12.43 -5.12
N HIS A 92 -0.40 -11.59 -4.16
CA HIS A 92 0.96 -11.07 -4.00
C HIS A 92 1.17 -10.51 -2.59
N THR A 93 2.42 -10.20 -2.27
CA THR A 93 2.80 -9.42 -1.08
C THR A 93 3.58 -8.19 -1.53
N ALA A 94 3.15 -7.00 -1.09
CA ALA A 94 3.87 -5.76 -1.27
C ALA A 94 4.65 -5.41 0.01
N SER A 95 5.92 -5.85 0.07
CA SER A 95 6.80 -5.69 1.25
C SER A 95 7.58 -4.37 1.32
N GLN A 96 7.39 -3.49 0.36
CA GLN A 96 8.12 -2.22 0.25
C GLN A 96 7.13 -1.07 0.01
N PRO A 97 6.48 -0.55 1.06
CA PRO A 97 5.83 0.75 0.94
C PRO A 97 6.87 1.80 0.57
N VAL A 98 6.45 2.79 -0.22
CA VAL A 98 7.28 3.96 -0.55
C VAL A 98 7.61 4.73 0.71
N VAL A 99 6.63 4.89 1.59
CA VAL A 99 6.79 5.52 2.90
C VAL A 99 5.80 4.90 3.87
N ALA A 100 6.25 4.67 5.10
CA ALA A 100 5.42 4.22 6.21
C ALA A 100 5.83 4.99 7.46
N HIS A 101 4.90 5.27 8.37
CA HIS A 101 5.19 5.92 9.65
C HIS A 101 4.28 5.34 10.74
N PRO A 102 4.83 4.94 11.90
CA PRO A 102 4.02 4.45 13.03
C PRO A 102 3.09 5.54 13.57
N LEU A 103 2.06 5.16 14.31
CA LEU A 103 1.27 6.17 15.03
C LEU A 103 2.17 6.90 16.05
N PRO A 104 2.08 8.23 16.19
CA PRO A 104 2.92 8.97 17.14
C PRO A 104 2.77 8.51 18.60
N SER A 105 1.63 7.93 18.96
CA SER A 105 1.37 7.34 20.29
C SER A 105 2.05 5.97 20.50
N LEU A 106 2.59 5.36 19.45
CA LEU A 106 3.13 3.99 19.46
C LEU A 106 4.63 3.91 19.13
N LEU A 107 5.37 5.03 19.08
CA LEU A 107 6.79 5.05 18.67
C LEU A 107 7.72 4.13 19.47
N SER A 108 7.40 3.88 20.75
CA SER A 108 8.14 2.98 21.64
C SER A 108 7.65 1.53 21.61
N LYS A 109 6.51 1.25 20.95
CA LYS A 109 5.85 -0.07 20.92
C LYS A 109 5.79 -0.69 19.53
N VAL A 110 5.98 0.10 18.49
CA VAL A 110 5.88 -0.29 17.08
C VAL A 110 7.18 0.06 16.38
N CYS A 111 7.73 -0.90 15.64
CA CYS A 111 9.01 -0.72 14.97
C CYS A 111 8.95 0.49 14.05
N TYR A 112 9.89 1.41 14.24
CA TYR A 112 9.93 2.68 13.54
C TYR A 112 10.12 2.53 12.02
N TYR A 113 10.68 1.40 11.59
CA TYR A 113 10.85 1.03 10.18
C TYR A 113 9.70 0.18 9.65
N CYS A 114 9.49 -1.04 10.16
CA CYS A 114 8.60 -2.03 9.54
C CYS A 114 7.17 -2.09 10.12
N LEU A 115 6.85 -1.25 11.11
CA LEU A 115 5.56 -1.24 11.82
C LEU A 115 5.21 -2.53 12.60
N ARG A 116 6.16 -3.44 12.79
CA ARG A 116 5.97 -4.61 13.67
C ARG A 116 5.81 -4.20 15.12
N ARG A 117 4.78 -4.72 15.82
CA ARG A 117 4.61 -4.51 17.27
C ARG A 117 5.72 -5.21 18.06
N SER A 118 6.12 -4.61 19.18
CA SER A 118 7.03 -5.24 20.14
C SER A 118 6.35 -6.43 20.80
N SER A 119 7.07 -7.54 20.93
CA SER A 119 6.62 -8.75 21.61
C SER A 119 6.75 -8.68 23.15
N GLY A 120 7.01 -7.50 23.72
CA GLY A 120 7.12 -7.30 25.17
C GLY A 120 8.44 -7.77 25.79
N ASP A 121 9.04 -8.85 25.28
CA ASP A 121 10.20 -9.53 25.88
C ASP A 121 11.56 -9.27 25.21
N THR A 122 11.59 -8.56 24.08
CA THR A 122 12.85 -8.31 23.35
C THR A 122 13.58 -7.05 23.83
N ALA A 123 14.89 -7.17 24.02
CA ALA A 123 15.80 -6.06 24.32
C ALA A 123 15.57 -4.88 23.35
N VAL A 124 15.20 -3.73 23.93
CA VAL A 124 14.85 -2.52 23.18
C VAL A 124 16.12 -1.90 22.61
N LEU A 125 16.28 -1.96 21.28
CA LEU A 125 17.24 -1.11 20.59
C LEU A 125 16.62 0.29 20.47
N SER A 126 16.76 1.10 21.52
CA SER A 126 16.35 2.50 21.49
C SER A 126 17.45 3.37 20.89
N ASP A 127 17.06 4.31 20.05
CA ASP A 127 17.93 5.42 19.68
C ASP A 127 17.94 6.46 20.81
N SER A 128 19.08 6.62 21.48
CA SER A 128 19.26 7.58 22.57
C SER A 128 19.66 8.99 22.10
N SER A 129 19.87 9.20 20.79
CA SER A 129 20.27 10.50 20.25
C SER A 129 19.10 11.45 19.96
N CYS A 130 17.85 10.97 20.05
CA CYS A 130 16.65 11.79 19.83
C CYS A 130 15.81 11.93 21.11
N SER A 131 15.16 13.10 21.26
CA SER A 131 14.21 13.43 22.35
C SER A 131 13.04 12.42 22.46
N SER A 132 12.78 11.61 21.43
CA SER A 132 11.74 10.58 21.42
C SER A 132 12.35 9.18 21.28
N SER A 133 12.17 8.32 22.28
CA SER A 133 12.61 6.92 22.22
C SER A 133 11.88 6.16 21.09
N ARG A 134 12.62 5.86 20.02
CA ARG A 134 12.15 5.07 18.86
C ARG A 134 12.48 3.59 19.08
N TYR A 135 11.55 2.70 18.77
CA TYR A 135 11.76 1.25 18.86
C TYR A 135 12.12 0.63 17.50
N PHE A 136 13.09 -0.29 17.48
CA PHE A 136 13.42 -1.14 16.33
C PHE A 136 13.39 -2.62 16.73
N CYS A 137 12.77 -3.47 15.90
CA CYS A 137 12.62 -4.90 16.19
C CYS A 137 13.84 -5.75 15.80
N SER A 138 14.78 -5.19 15.03
CA SER A 138 16.03 -5.85 14.63
C SER A 138 17.07 -4.81 14.21
N ASP A 139 18.35 -5.21 14.25
CA ASP A 139 19.45 -4.41 13.69
C ASP A 139 19.26 -4.14 12.19
N GLU A 140 18.69 -5.09 11.45
CA GLU A 140 18.35 -4.90 10.04
C GLU A 140 17.34 -3.75 9.83
N CYS A 141 16.31 -3.66 10.67
CA CYS A 141 15.35 -2.55 10.61
C CYS A 141 16.01 -1.21 10.97
N LYS A 142 16.95 -1.21 11.91
CA LYS A 142 17.72 -0.03 12.27
C LYS A 142 18.61 0.41 11.11
N GLU A 143 19.33 -0.52 10.49
CA GLU A 143 20.20 -0.27 9.34
C GLU A 143 19.42 0.30 8.16
N LYS A 144 18.30 -0.35 7.78
CA LYS A 144 17.44 0.13 6.68
C LYS A 144 16.78 1.48 6.95
N SER A 145 16.73 1.92 8.20
CA SER A 145 16.18 3.22 8.58
C SER A 145 17.18 4.38 8.52
N LYS A 146 18.49 4.11 8.45
CA LYS A 146 19.53 5.13 8.58
C LYS A 146 19.32 6.33 7.66
N GLY A 147 18.98 6.09 6.39
CA GLY A 147 18.79 7.16 5.41
C GLY A 147 17.87 8.27 5.91
N PHE A 148 16.63 7.95 6.30
CA PHE A 148 15.72 8.98 6.83
C PHE A 148 16.00 9.32 8.29
N LEU A 149 16.53 8.40 9.10
CA LEU A 149 16.74 8.61 10.53
C LEU A 149 17.84 9.62 10.81
N GLU A 150 18.91 9.64 10.00
CA GLU A 150 19.99 10.62 10.11
C GLU A 150 19.45 12.04 9.90
N ILE A 151 18.69 12.25 8.83
CA ILE A 151 18.05 13.55 8.54
C ILE A 151 17.01 13.92 9.60
N GLU A 152 16.20 12.96 10.07
CA GLU A 152 15.28 13.21 11.18
C GLU A 152 16.00 13.56 12.49
N SER A 153 17.28 13.22 12.66
CA SER A 153 18.03 13.47 13.89
C SER A 153 18.79 14.80 13.86
N THR A 154 19.01 15.38 12.68
CA THR A 154 19.63 16.72 12.53
C THR A 154 18.63 17.86 12.73
N SER A 155 17.34 17.61 12.56
CA SER A 155 16.28 18.64 12.62
C SER A 155 15.49 18.64 13.92
N SER A 156 15.06 19.84 14.35
CA SER A 156 14.13 20.00 15.46
C SER A 156 12.68 19.88 14.96
N TRP A 157 12.00 18.81 15.35
CA TRP A 157 10.62 18.54 14.92
C TRP A 157 9.54 19.00 15.90
N SER A 158 9.90 19.64 17.01
CA SER A 158 8.98 19.91 18.12
C SER A 158 7.74 20.72 17.69
N ALA A 159 7.94 21.80 16.93
CA ALA A 159 6.85 22.64 16.44
C ALA A 159 5.94 21.89 15.46
N TYR A 160 6.54 21.16 14.51
CA TYR A 160 5.82 20.35 13.53
C TYR A 160 5.02 19.22 14.17
N ASP A 161 5.67 18.44 15.04
CA ASP A 161 5.07 17.29 15.72
C ASP A 161 3.96 17.74 16.67
N THR A 162 4.14 18.86 17.38
CA THR A 162 3.12 19.42 18.29
C THR A 162 1.90 19.86 17.47
N HIS A 163 2.11 20.64 16.41
CA HIS A 163 1.04 21.07 15.51
C HIS A 163 0.20 19.88 15.00
N CYS A 164 0.87 18.84 14.49
CA CYS A 164 0.22 17.66 13.96
C CYS A 164 -0.51 16.84 15.03
N LYS A 165 0.11 16.64 16.21
CA LYS A 165 -0.49 15.85 17.31
C LYS A 165 -1.73 16.54 17.88
N GLU A 166 -1.68 17.84 18.12
CA GLU A 166 -2.81 18.59 18.69
C GLU A 166 -4.03 18.61 17.78
N ARG A 167 -3.81 18.54 16.46
CA ARG A 167 -4.88 18.51 15.44
C ARG A 167 -5.25 17.11 14.97
N GLY A 168 -4.59 16.06 15.49
CA GLY A 168 -4.83 14.68 15.07
C GLY A 168 -4.44 14.39 13.61
N LEU A 169 -3.49 15.13 13.06
CA LEU A 169 -3.07 15.02 11.67
C LEU A 169 -2.09 13.86 11.51
N LYS A 170 -2.48 12.84 10.72
CA LYS A 170 -1.68 11.62 10.54
C LYS A 170 -0.81 11.62 9.28
N TYR A 171 -1.25 12.27 8.21
CA TYR A 171 -0.55 12.29 6.92
C TYR A 171 0.70 13.17 6.88
N PRO A 172 0.77 14.30 7.59
CA PRO A 172 1.99 15.13 7.64
C PRO A 172 3.21 14.32 8.10
N PHE A 173 3.06 13.37 9.03
CA PHE A 173 4.16 12.48 9.45
C PHE A 173 4.73 11.62 8.31
N LEU A 174 3.90 11.18 7.36
CA LEU A 174 4.37 10.48 6.16
C LEU A 174 5.11 11.43 5.22
N VAL A 175 4.62 12.67 5.06
CA VAL A 175 5.28 13.70 4.23
C VAL A 175 6.64 14.07 4.80
N LYS A 176 6.71 14.31 6.11
CA LYS A 176 7.97 14.58 6.83
C LYS A 176 8.99 13.48 6.56
N ARG A 177 8.59 12.22 6.75
CA ARG A 177 9.48 11.08 6.48
C ARG A 177 9.88 10.99 5.02
N LEU A 178 8.95 11.19 4.08
CA LEU A 178 9.26 11.19 2.65
C LEU A 178 10.25 12.30 2.31
N ALA A 179 10.09 13.51 2.84
CA ALA A 179 11.03 14.61 2.65
C ALA A 179 12.43 14.25 3.18
N CYS A 180 12.52 13.64 4.36
CA CYS A 180 13.79 13.14 4.91
C CYS A 180 14.41 12.07 3.99
N MET A 181 13.60 11.16 3.43
CA MET A 181 14.05 10.14 2.49
C MET A 181 14.57 10.74 1.17
N VAL A 182 13.97 11.83 0.69
CA VAL A 182 14.41 12.57 -0.52
C VAL A 182 15.71 13.30 -0.26
N VAL A 183 15.83 14.02 0.87
CA VAL A 183 17.08 14.68 1.29
C VAL A 183 18.23 13.67 1.41
N ALA A 184 17.95 12.49 1.97
CA ALA A 184 18.91 11.39 2.08
C ALA A 184 19.24 10.70 0.76
N GLY A 185 18.60 11.08 -0.36
CA GLY A 185 18.80 10.46 -1.67
C GLY A 185 18.28 9.03 -1.80
N THR A 186 17.45 8.56 -0.86
CA THR A 186 16.93 7.19 -0.86
C THR A 186 15.71 6.99 -1.76
N VAL A 187 15.00 8.08 -2.07
CA VAL A 187 13.87 8.11 -3.01
C VAL A 187 13.87 9.43 -3.78
N SER A 188 13.24 9.46 -4.95
CA SER A 188 13.09 10.68 -5.75
C SER A 188 11.90 11.53 -5.27
N ALA A 189 11.98 12.84 -5.49
CA ALA A 189 10.91 13.78 -5.10
C ALA A 189 9.58 13.53 -5.84
N ASP A 190 9.64 12.92 -7.03
CA ASP A 190 8.50 12.57 -7.89
C ASP A 190 8.01 11.12 -7.68
N THR A 191 8.53 10.39 -6.69
CA THR A 191 8.23 8.95 -6.52
C THR A 191 6.73 8.63 -6.36
N LEU A 192 5.93 9.59 -5.89
CA LEU A 192 4.48 9.42 -5.75
C LEU A 192 3.70 9.96 -6.96
N ASP A 193 4.32 10.57 -7.95
CA ASP A 193 3.60 11.25 -9.05
C ASP A 193 2.73 10.31 -9.87
N ILE A 194 3.06 9.02 -9.89
CA ILE A 194 2.24 7.98 -10.49
C ILE A 194 0.90 7.81 -9.78
N LEU A 195 0.78 8.13 -8.49
CA LEU A 195 -0.45 7.96 -7.70
C LEU A 195 -1.47 9.06 -7.99
N GLN A 196 -2.75 8.70 -7.88
CA GLN A 196 -3.85 9.64 -8.06
C GLN A 196 -3.84 10.68 -6.93
N PRO A 197 -3.82 11.99 -7.22
CA PRO A 197 -4.01 13.01 -6.21
C PRO A 197 -5.49 13.18 -5.87
N ALA A 198 -5.78 13.47 -4.60
CA ALA A 198 -7.08 13.94 -4.17
C ALA A 198 -7.38 15.35 -4.70
N SER A 199 -8.66 15.64 -4.94
CA SER A 199 -9.11 17.01 -5.11
C SER A 199 -9.05 17.73 -3.75
N LEU A 200 -8.18 18.74 -3.64
CA LEU A 200 -8.06 19.52 -2.42
C LEU A 200 -9.11 20.64 -2.39
N HIS A 201 -9.99 20.62 -1.38
CA HIS A 201 -10.90 21.72 -1.10
C HIS A 201 -10.12 22.96 -0.61
N PRO A 202 -10.47 24.18 -1.05
CA PRO A 202 -9.80 25.42 -0.65
C PRO A 202 -9.64 25.59 0.86
N ASP A 203 -10.65 25.18 1.64
CA ASP A 203 -10.64 25.30 3.11
C ASP A 203 -9.56 24.46 3.80
N MET A 204 -9.02 23.44 3.13
CA MET A 204 -7.93 22.62 3.68
C MET A 204 -6.56 23.26 3.44
N LEU A 205 -6.45 24.17 2.47
CA LEU A 205 -5.16 24.72 2.05
C LEU A 205 -4.45 25.49 3.18
N PRO A 206 -5.10 26.36 3.97
CA PRO A 206 -4.40 27.11 5.02
C PRO A 206 -3.72 26.22 6.06
N GLU A 207 -4.35 25.11 6.46
CA GLU A 207 -3.75 24.15 7.38
C GLU A 207 -2.53 23.47 6.75
N MET A 208 -2.65 23.00 5.51
CA MET A 208 -1.56 22.33 4.80
C MET A 208 -0.39 23.28 4.48
N GLU A 209 -0.66 24.56 4.25
CA GLU A 209 0.38 25.58 4.09
C GLU A 209 1.12 25.83 5.40
N ALA A 210 0.42 25.86 6.55
CA ALA A 210 1.06 25.97 7.86
C ALA A 210 1.96 24.75 8.17
N GLU A 211 1.50 23.53 7.83
CA GLU A 211 2.31 22.32 7.92
C GLU A 211 3.59 22.42 7.06
N TYR A 212 3.46 22.89 5.82
CA TYR A 212 4.60 23.10 4.92
C TYR A 212 5.63 24.08 5.50
N GLU A 213 5.19 25.23 6.01
CA GLU A 213 6.09 26.23 6.58
C GLU A 213 6.84 25.67 7.81
N LEU A 214 6.16 24.90 8.67
CA LEU A 214 6.79 24.24 9.81
C LEU A 214 7.81 23.18 9.39
N LEU A 215 7.49 22.38 8.36
CA LEU A 215 8.41 21.38 7.80
C LEU A 215 9.66 22.05 7.21
N LYS A 216 9.46 23.11 6.42
CA LYS A 216 10.55 23.84 5.78
C LYS A 216 11.44 24.53 6.82
N LEU A 217 10.84 25.15 7.84
CA LEU A 217 11.58 25.79 8.92
C LEU A 217 12.49 24.79 9.65
N ALA A 218 11.99 23.59 9.96
CA ALA A 218 12.79 22.56 10.64
C ALA A 218 14.01 22.07 9.83
N PHE A 219 13.94 22.11 8.50
CA PHE A 219 15.09 21.82 7.65
C PHE A 219 16.07 22.99 7.54
N VAL A 220 15.56 24.23 7.47
CA VAL A 220 16.40 25.44 7.43
C VAL A 220 17.16 25.62 8.75
N GLU A 221 16.51 25.41 9.90
CA GLU A 221 17.15 25.49 11.22
C GLU A 221 18.20 24.40 11.45
N ALA A 222 18.14 23.30 10.69
CA ALA A 222 19.12 22.22 10.73
C ALA A 222 20.36 22.50 9.86
N ASP A 223 20.45 23.69 9.24
CA ASP A 223 21.56 24.12 8.38
C ASP A 223 21.85 23.13 7.23
N LEU A 224 20.80 22.51 6.69
CA LEU A 224 20.93 21.65 5.52
C LEU A 224 21.20 22.49 4.27
N GLU A 225 22.06 21.98 3.38
CA GLU A 225 22.37 22.64 2.12
C GLU A 225 21.11 22.96 1.32
N GLU A 226 20.98 24.21 0.86
CA GLU A 226 19.79 24.69 0.13
C GLU A 226 19.49 23.84 -1.10
N ALA A 227 20.53 23.33 -1.77
CA ALA A 227 20.39 22.44 -2.93
C ALA A 227 19.63 21.14 -2.58
N LEU A 228 19.88 20.55 -1.40
CA LEU A 228 19.25 19.32 -0.94
C LEU A 228 17.76 19.50 -0.62
N ILE A 229 17.36 20.70 -0.20
CA ILE A 229 15.97 21.01 0.16
C ILE A 229 15.21 21.79 -0.92
N SER A 230 15.85 22.06 -2.07
CA SER A 230 15.26 22.82 -3.18
C SER A 230 13.97 22.21 -3.76
N PHE A 231 13.80 20.89 -3.65
CA PHE A 231 12.57 20.19 -4.04
C PHE A 231 11.37 20.55 -3.15
N LEU A 232 11.61 20.95 -1.89
CA LEU A 232 10.60 21.21 -0.86
C LEU A 232 9.94 22.57 -1.11
N THR A 233 9.15 22.61 -2.16
CA THR A 233 8.26 23.73 -2.48
C THR A 233 6.88 23.50 -1.87
N LYS A 234 6.12 24.59 -1.72
CA LYS A 234 4.71 24.50 -1.32
C LYS A 234 3.91 23.59 -2.25
N GLN A 235 4.16 23.69 -3.56
CA GLN A 235 3.51 22.86 -4.57
C GLN A 235 3.84 21.38 -4.40
N TRP A 236 5.12 21.05 -4.13
CA TRP A 236 5.53 19.69 -3.83
C TRP A 236 4.79 19.15 -2.59
N PHE A 237 4.78 19.91 -1.49
CA PHE A 237 4.12 19.49 -0.25
C PHE A 237 2.63 19.22 -0.46
N LEU A 238 1.91 20.16 -1.06
CA LEU A 238 0.47 20.00 -1.36
C LEU A 238 0.21 18.82 -2.30
N GLY A 239 1.05 18.63 -3.31
CA GLY A 239 0.95 17.54 -4.28
C GLY A 239 1.20 16.16 -3.67
N VAL A 240 2.17 16.05 -2.75
CA VAL A 240 2.43 14.83 -1.98
C VAL A 240 1.27 14.57 -1.02
N MET A 241 0.83 15.56 -0.26
CA MET A 241 -0.31 15.41 0.65
C MET A 241 -1.58 14.96 -0.07
N ALA A 242 -1.90 15.56 -1.21
CA ALA A 242 -3.06 15.16 -2.03
C ALA A 242 -3.02 13.68 -2.38
N ARG A 243 -1.85 13.13 -2.71
CA ARG A 243 -1.68 11.72 -3.04
C ARG A 243 -1.75 10.84 -1.80
N ILE A 244 -1.04 11.20 -0.73
CA ILE A 244 -1.07 10.43 0.52
C ILE A 244 -2.50 10.31 1.04
N ARG A 245 -3.31 11.37 0.96
CA ARG A 245 -4.68 11.38 1.51
C ARG A 245 -5.60 10.27 1.00
N ILE A 246 -5.48 9.89 -0.28
CA ILE A 246 -6.34 8.87 -0.90
C ILE A 246 -5.62 7.57 -1.25
N ASN A 247 -4.30 7.49 -1.00
CA ASN A 247 -3.49 6.32 -1.28
C ASN A 247 -2.83 5.70 -0.03
N ALA A 248 -2.89 6.37 1.13
CA ALA A 248 -2.36 5.83 2.37
C ALA A 248 -3.30 4.78 2.96
N PHE A 249 -2.72 3.65 3.33
CA PHE A 249 -3.39 2.56 4.03
C PHE A 249 -3.15 2.69 5.54
N ARG A 250 -4.21 2.52 6.32
CA ARG A 250 -4.10 2.31 7.77
C ARG A 250 -3.61 0.88 7.99
N VAL A 251 -2.41 0.73 8.51
CA VAL A 251 -1.80 -0.57 8.78
C VAL A 251 -2.31 -1.06 10.11
N GLU A 252 -3.01 -2.19 10.08
CA GLU A 252 -3.54 -2.88 11.27
C GLU A 252 -2.87 -4.24 11.36
N THR A 253 -2.01 -4.43 12.36
CA THR A 253 -1.35 -5.73 12.58
C THR A 253 -2.15 -6.52 13.59
N VAL A 254 -2.26 -7.81 13.34
CA VAL A 254 -2.84 -8.76 14.28
C VAL A 254 -1.70 -9.59 14.79
N GLY A 255 -1.36 -9.45 16.08
CA GLY A 255 -0.18 -10.05 16.70
C GLY A 255 -0.25 -11.58 16.83
N GLY A 256 -0.64 -12.29 15.77
CA GLY A 256 -0.96 -13.71 15.73
C GLY A 256 -1.16 -14.24 14.31
N SER A 257 -1.51 -15.52 14.21
CA SER A 257 -1.68 -16.27 12.96
C SER A 257 -2.98 -15.90 12.22
N TYR A 258 -3.14 -16.39 10.99
CA TYR A 258 -4.34 -16.14 10.17
C TYR A 258 -5.62 -16.73 10.78
N GLU A 259 -5.54 -17.79 11.59
CA GLU A 259 -6.72 -18.34 12.26
C GLU A 259 -7.21 -17.43 13.39
N ASP A 260 -6.28 -16.76 14.08
CA ASP A 260 -6.60 -15.79 15.13
C ASP A 260 -7.37 -14.58 14.59
N LEU A 261 -7.19 -14.23 13.31
CA LEU A 261 -7.94 -13.15 12.63
C LEU A 261 -9.43 -13.45 12.50
N LEU A 262 -9.79 -14.70 12.19
CA LEU A 262 -11.19 -15.13 12.07
C LEU A 262 -11.89 -15.11 13.44
N ASP A 263 -11.16 -15.50 14.48
CA ASP A 263 -11.66 -15.50 15.86
C ASP A 263 -11.77 -14.07 16.41
N LEU A 264 -10.81 -13.19 16.14
CA LEU A 264 -10.85 -11.78 16.55
C LEU A 264 -12.00 -11.01 15.89
N ALA A 265 -12.30 -11.28 14.62
CA ALA A 265 -13.45 -10.68 13.92
C ALA A 265 -14.81 -11.07 14.54
N SER A 266 -14.85 -12.18 15.31
CA SER A 266 -16.05 -12.64 16.00
C SER A 266 -16.24 -12.01 17.40
N SER A 267 -15.16 -11.53 18.02
CA SER A 267 -15.19 -10.82 19.30
C SER A 267 -15.28 -9.31 19.07
N SER A 268 -16.38 -8.66 19.46
CA SER A 268 -16.62 -7.21 19.26
C SER A 268 -15.75 -6.27 20.12
N VAL A 269 -14.51 -6.68 20.46
CA VAL A 269 -13.50 -5.88 21.15
C VAL A 269 -12.37 -5.58 20.16
N VAL A 270 -12.57 -4.62 19.26
CA VAL A 270 -11.48 -4.09 18.44
C VAL A 270 -10.70 -3.09 19.31
N ALA A 271 -9.81 -3.62 20.14
CA ALA A 271 -8.82 -2.83 20.84
C ALA A 271 -7.63 -2.56 19.88
N ASP A 272 -7.53 -1.33 19.39
CA ASP A 272 -6.32 -0.66 18.89
C ASP A 272 -5.32 -1.48 18.02
N SER A 273 -5.85 -2.14 16.98
CA SER A 273 -5.07 -2.92 15.99
C SER A 273 -4.17 -2.06 15.10
N ALA A 274 -4.50 -0.78 14.93
CA ALA A 274 -3.75 0.13 14.08
C ALA A 274 -2.37 0.46 14.66
N VAL A 275 -1.33 0.31 13.83
CA VAL A 275 0.06 0.55 14.21
C VAL A 275 0.69 1.73 13.50
N GLY A 276 0.14 2.13 12.35
CA GLY A 276 0.69 3.21 11.54
C GLY A 276 -0.06 3.40 10.24
N ASN A 277 0.53 4.20 9.35
CA ASN A 277 0.05 4.38 7.98
C ASN A 277 1.19 4.10 7.00
N ALA A 278 0.86 3.66 5.79
CA ALA A 278 1.83 3.37 4.74
C ALA A 278 1.25 3.63 3.34
N VAL A 279 2.11 4.00 2.40
CA VAL A 279 1.75 4.22 0.99
C VAL A 279 2.50 3.20 0.13
N TYR A 280 1.78 2.50 -0.75
CA TYR A 280 2.34 1.48 -1.63
C TYR A 280 1.92 1.74 -3.07
N ILE A 281 2.81 1.61 -4.04
CA ILE A 281 2.45 1.89 -5.44
C ILE A 281 1.39 0.92 -5.97
N LEU A 282 1.66 -0.38 -5.92
CA LEU A 282 0.76 -1.39 -6.51
C LEU A 282 -0.58 -1.52 -5.75
N PRO A 283 -0.61 -1.65 -4.41
CA PRO A 283 -1.86 -1.60 -3.64
C PRO A 283 -2.74 -0.36 -3.92
N SER A 284 -2.16 0.79 -4.24
CA SER A 284 -2.91 2.00 -4.59
C SER A 284 -3.58 1.96 -5.97
N PHE A 285 -3.37 0.92 -6.78
CA PHE A 285 -4.04 0.76 -8.08
C PHE A 285 -5.28 -0.13 -8.04
N TYR A 286 -5.57 -0.80 -6.92
CA TYR A 286 -6.80 -1.60 -6.80
C TYR A 286 -7.99 -0.68 -6.59
N ASN A 287 -8.94 -0.70 -7.52
CA ASN A 287 -10.14 0.10 -7.41
C ASN A 287 -11.09 -0.40 -6.32
N HIS A 288 -12.04 0.47 -5.97
CA HIS A 288 -13.04 0.19 -4.95
C HIS A 288 -14.18 -0.69 -5.45
N ASP A 289 -14.61 -1.63 -4.60
CA ASP A 289 -15.96 -2.21 -4.63
C ASP A 289 -16.51 -2.37 -3.20
N CYS A 290 -17.83 -2.17 -3.01
CA CYS A 290 -18.48 -2.43 -1.72
C CYS A 290 -18.71 -3.94 -1.47
N ASP A 291 -18.58 -4.76 -2.52
CA ASP A 291 -18.54 -6.23 -2.47
C ASP A 291 -17.26 -6.73 -3.18
N PRO A 292 -16.08 -6.52 -2.58
CA PRO A 292 -14.81 -6.75 -3.24
C PRO A 292 -14.54 -8.24 -3.49
N ASN A 293 -13.70 -8.53 -4.48
CA ASN A 293 -13.20 -9.89 -4.75
C ASN A 293 -11.80 -10.13 -4.17
N ALA A 294 -11.15 -9.09 -3.63
CA ALA A 294 -9.85 -9.18 -2.96
C ALA A 294 -9.81 -8.35 -1.67
N HIS A 295 -8.93 -8.73 -0.74
CA HIS A 295 -8.71 -8.00 0.51
C HIS A 295 -7.22 -7.93 0.85
N ILE A 296 -6.82 -6.82 1.45
CA ILE A 296 -5.45 -6.58 1.92
C ILE A 296 -5.41 -6.82 3.42
N LEU A 297 -4.43 -7.59 3.87
CA LEU A 297 -4.18 -7.85 5.28
C LEU A 297 -2.71 -7.65 5.63
N TRP A 298 -2.47 -7.21 6.85
CA TRP A 298 -1.14 -7.09 7.46
C TRP A 298 -1.09 -8.03 8.66
N ILE A 299 -0.16 -8.98 8.63
CA ILE A 299 -0.02 -9.97 9.71
C ILE A 299 0.88 -9.35 10.79
N ASP A 300 2.20 -9.38 10.55
CA ASP A 300 3.18 -9.02 11.59
C ASP A 300 3.81 -7.64 11.41
N ASN A 301 3.65 -7.02 10.24
CA ASN A 301 4.38 -5.82 9.84
C ASN A 301 3.63 -5.08 8.72
N MET A 302 4.27 -4.07 8.13
CA MET A 302 3.79 -3.32 6.97
C MET A 302 3.80 -4.09 5.64
N ASP A 303 3.97 -5.42 5.61
CA ASP A 303 3.88 -6.15 4.34
C ASP A 303 2.41 -6.36 3.98
N ALA A 304 1.94 -5.65 2.96
CA ALA A 304 0.55 -5.74 2.51
C ALA A 304 0.36 -7.03 1.71
N LYS A 305 -0.40 -7.99 2.26
CA LYS A 305 -0.73 -9.25 1.60
C LYS A 305 -2.11 -9.15 0.96
N LEU A 306 -2.18 -9.30 -0.36
CA LEU A 306 -3.45 -9.32 -1.07
C LEU A 306 -3.93 -10.75 -1.28
N LYS A 307 -5.13 -11.07 -0.79
CA LYS A 307 -5.76 -12.38 -0.96
C LYS A 307 -7.08 -12.29 -1.73
N ALA A 308 -7.41 -13.35 -2.45
CA ALA A 308 -8.70 -13.50 -3.11
C ALA A 308 -9.79 -13.89 -2.10
N LEU A 309 -10.96 -13.25 -2.18
CA LEU A 309 -12.13 -13.53 -1.33
C LEU A 309 -13.05 -14.60 -1.92
N ARG A 310 -12.90 -14.85 -3.22
CA ARG A 310 -13.62 -15.87 -3.99
C ARG A 310 -12.77 -16.24 -5.21
N ASP A 311 -13.21 -17.22 -5.98
CA ASP A 311 -12.61 -17.49 -7.28
C ASP A 311 -12.71 -16.25 -8.19
N ILE A 312 -11.61 -15.95 -8.88
CA ILE A 312 -11.47 -14.80 -9.79
C ILE A 312 -11.09 -15.32 -11.17
N GLU A 313 -11.88 -14.94 -12.17
CA GLU A 313 -11.66 -15.37 -13.55
C GLU A 313 -10.54 -14.57 -14.24
N PRO A 314 -9.84 -15.14 -15.24
CA PRO A 314 -8.89 -14.39 -16.04
C PRO A 314 -9.54 -13.14 -16.67
N GLY A 315 -8.88 -11.99 -16.53
CA GLY A 315 -9.35 -10.71 -17.04
C GLY A 315 -10.33 -9.96 -16.13
N GLU A 316 -10.77 -10.57 -15.03
CA GLU A 316 -11.59 -9.88 -14.03
C GLU A 316 -10.76 -8.81 -13.28
N GLU A 317 -11.37 -7.66 -13.00
CA GLU A 317 -10.72 -6.61 -12.21
C GLU A 317 -10.69 -7.01 -10.72
N LEU A 318 -9.51 -6.95 -10.11
CA LEU A 318 -9.33 -7.10 -8.68
C LEU A 318 -9.71 -5.77 -8.01
N ARG A 319 -10.65 -5.86 -7.08
CA ARG A 319 -11.15 -4.70 -6.33
C ARG A 319 -11.10 -4.97 -4.84
N ILE A 320 -10.82 -3.92 -4.08
CA ILE A 320 -10.78 -3.93 -2.61
C ILE A 320 -11.84 -2.99 -2.05
N CYS A 321 -12.19 -3.12 -0.79
CA CYS A 321 -13.06 -2.16 -0.12
C CYS A 321 -12.23 -1.07 0.57
N TYR A 322 -12.51 0.20 0.30
CA TYR A 322 -11.78 1.35 0.89
C TYR A 322 -12.35 1.77 2.24
N ILE A 323 -13.57 1.34 2.54
CA ILE A 323 -14.44 1.88 3.59
C ILE A 323 -15.06 0.75 4.40
N ASP A 324 -15.79 1.08 5.46
CA ASP A 324 -16.65 0.10 6.10
C ASP A 324 -17.89 -0.16 5.23
N ALA A 325 -17.94 -1.35 4.61
CA ALA A 325 -19.02 -1.76 3.73
C ALA A 325 -20.32 -2.15 4.47
N SER A 326 -20.31 -2.16 5.81
CA SER A 326 -21.49 -2.42 6.65
C SER A 326 -22.41 -1.20 6.80
N MET A 327 -21.90 -0.01 6.49
CA MET A 327 -22.66 1.24 6.45
C MET A 327 -23.76 1.18 5.38
N ASP A 328 -24.84 1.95 5.58
CA ASP A 328 -25.89 2.08 4.56
C ASP A 328 -25.36 2.75 3.28
N ARG A 329 -26.12 2.60 2.18
CA ARG A 329 -25.72 3.11 0.86
C ARG A 329 -25.40 4.60 0.85
N GLU A 330 -26.20 5.43 1.52
CA GLU A 330 -26.02 6.88 1.49
C GLU A 330 -24.72 7.26 2.18
N ALA A 331 -24.46 6.68 3.35
CA ALA A 331 -23.23 6.90 4.09
C ALA A 331 -21.99 6.40 3.32
N ARG A 332 -22.07 5.24 2.66
CA ARG A 332 -21.00 4.75 1.77
C ARG A 332 -20.72 5.70 0.61
N GLN A 333 -21.77 6.15 -0.09
CA GLN A 333 -21.63 7.09 -1.21
C GLN A 333 -21.05 8.43 -0.78
N SER A 334 -21.53 8.98 0.34
CA SER A 334 -21.03 10.24 0.91
C SER A 334 -19.55 10.14 1.23
N LEU A 335 -19.11 9.06 1.90
CA LEU A 335 -17.71 8.88 2.27
C LEU A 335 -16.80 8.70 1.05
N LEU A 336 -17.23 7.95 0.03
CA LEU A 336 -16.48 7.78 -1.22
C LEU A 336 -16.41 9.08 -2.02
N TYR A 337 -17.49 9.84 -2.06
CA TYR A 337 -17.54 11.10 -2.79
C TYR A 337 -16.66 12.16 -2.13
N HIS A 338 -16.83 12.41 -0.83
CA HIS A 338 -16.07 13.42 -0.12
C HIS A 338 -14.62 13.00 0.19
N GLY A 339 -14.39 11.71 0.41
CA GLY A 339 -13.06 11.18 0.75
C GLY A 339 -12.19 10.88 -0.48
N PHE A 340 -12.77 10.33 -1.55
CA PHE A 340 -12.04 9.82 -2.71
C PHE A 340 -12.44 10.48 -4.04
N GLY A 341 -13.49 11.31 -4.06
CA GLY A 341 -13.89 12.07 -5.24
C GLY A 341 -14.69 11.28 -6.27
N PHE A 342 -15.31 10.15 -5.90
CA PHE A 342 -16.11 9.35 -6.84
C PHE A 342 -17.40 8.78 -6.23
N GLN A 343 -18.36 8.45 -7.09
CA GLN A 343 -19.58 7.74 -6.71
C GLN A 343 -19.46 6.26 -7.10
N CYS A 344 -19.69 5.36 -6.14
CA CYS A 344 -19.58 3.93 -6.41
C CYS A 344 -20.77 3.43 -7.24
N ARG A 345 -20.50 2.63 -8.27
CA ARG A 345 -21.52 1.98 -9.11
C ARG A 345 -21.45 0.45 -9.05
N CYS A 346 -20.96 -0.09 -7.93
CA CYS A 346 -20.98 -1.54 -7.71
C CYS A 346 -22.41 -2.08 -7.60
N SER A 347 -22.56 -3.40 -7.69
CA SER A 347 -23.85 -4.08 -7.60
C SER A 347 -24.67 -3.67 -6.37
N ARG A 348 -24.03 -3.63 -5.18
CA ARG A 348 -24.69 -3.22 -3.92
C ARG A 348 -25.25 -1.80 -4.01
N CYS A 349 -24.42 -0.84 -4.45
CA CYS A 349 -24.84 0.55 -4.58
C CYS A 349 -25.91 0.77 -5.66
N LEU A 350 -25.91 -0.02 -6.74
CA LEU A 350 -26.94 0.04 -7.77
C LEU A 350 -28.25 -0.59 -7.32
N SER A 351 -28.20 -1.62 -6.47
CA SER A 351 -29.41 -2.27 -5.94
C SER A 351 -30.06 -1.56 -4.75
N GLY A 352 -29.44 -0.51 -4.21
CA GLY A 352 -29.97 0.20 -3.05
C GLY A 352 -29.68 -0.45 -1.70
N ASP A 353 -28.87 -1.51 -1.68
CA ASP A 353 -28.29 -2.11 -0.45
C ASP A 353 -27.13 -1.24 0.03
#